data_AF-A0A968CIU1-F1
#
_entry.id   AF-A0A968CIU1-F1
#
_cell.length_a   1.000
_cell.length_b   1.000
_cell.length_c   1.000
_cell.angle_alpha   90.00
_cell.angle_beta   90.00
_cell.angle_gamma   90.00
#
_symmetry.space_group_name_H-M   'P 1'
#
loop_
_entity.id
_entity.type
_entity.pdbx_description
1 polymer ?
#
loop_
_entity_poly.entity_id
_entity_poly.type
_entity_poly.pdbx_seq_one_letter_code
_entity_poly.pdbx_strand_id
1 'polypeptide(L)' 'MKNANYNLIKVLLSELDDAWRIHKHYQGDAKEFGCKDCEDILKQIHDDTEKHVNMLRDEIAKHAN' A
#
# COMPACT_ATOMS: atom_id res chain seq x y z
N MET A 1 -9.25 -22.28 -9.36
CA MET A 1 -9.56 -20.88 -9.01
C MET A 1 -9.56 -20.53 -7.51
N LYS A 2 -9.18 -21.40 -6.56
CA LYS A 2 -9.35 -21.05 -5.12
C LYS A 2 -8.14 -20.40 -4.43
N ASN A 3 -6.91 -20.69 -4.85
CA ASN A 3 -5.71 -20.13 -4.17
C ASN A 3 -5.25 -18.80 -4.75
N ALA A 4 -5.35 -18.59 -6.06
CA ALA A 4 -4.88 -17.35 -6.70
C ALA A 4 -5.66 -16.12 -6.22
N ASN A 5 -7.00 -16.19 -6.20
CA ASN A 5 -7.84 -15.08 -5.76
C ASN A 5 -7.64 -14.77 -4.27
N TYR A 6 -7.54 -15.82 -3.44
CA TYR A 6 -7.21 -15.67 -2.02
C TYR A 6 -5.85 -14.98 -1.84
N ASN A 7 -4.83 -15.39 -2.59
CA ASN A 7 -3.50 -14.79 -2.53
C ASN A 7 -3.55 -13.31 -2.91
N LEU A 8 -4.28 -12.94 -3.98
CA LEU A 8 -4.44 -11.55 -4.39
C LEU A 8 -5.13 -10.70 -3.31
N ILE A 9 -6.18 -11.23 -2.67
CA ILE A 9 -6.86 -10.55 -1.55
C ILE A 9 -5.91 -10.40 -0.35
N LYS A 10 -5.09 -11.41 -0.06
CA LYS A 10 -4.11 -11.34 1.02
C LYS A 10 -3.03 -10.28 0.75
N VAL A 11 -2.54 -10.20 -0.48
CA VAL A 11 -1.60 -9.14 -0.88
C VAL A 11 -2.28 -7.77 -0.78
N LEU A 12 -3.52 -7.63 -1.28
CA LEU A 12 -4.27 -6.37 -1.18
C LEU A 12 -4.44 -5.92 0.27
N LEU A 13 -4.76 -6.83 1.19
CA LEU A 13 -4.87 -6.51 2.62
C LEU A 13 -3.55 -5.97 3.19
N SER A 14 -2.43 -6.57 2.82
CA SER A 14 -1.10 -6.11 3.26
C SER A 14 -0.77 -4.73 2.70
N GLU A 15 -0.94 -4.51 1.40
CA GLU A 15 -0.66 -3.19 0.78
C GLU A 15 -1.57 -2.09 1.36
N LEU A 16 -2.84 -2.39 1.66
CA LEU A 16 -3.74 -1.43 2.32
C LEU A 16 -3.28 -1.05 3.73
N ASP A 17 -2.80 -2.02 4.51
CA ASP A 17 -2.28 -1.77 5.87
C ASP A 17 -0.99 -0.93 5.79
N ASP A 18 -0.08 -1.27 4.87
CA ASP A 18 1.17 -0.54 4.67
C ASP A 18 0.93 0.89 4.21
N ALA A 19 0.05 1.11 3.21
CA ALA A 19 -0.33 2.44 2.74
C ALA A 19 -0.86 3.30 3.89
N TRP A 20 -1.79 2.75 4.68
CA TRP A 20 -2.38 3.45 5.81
C TRP A 20 -1.34 3.80 6.86
N ARG A 21 -0.45 2.87 7.24
CA ARG A 21 0.59 3.12 8.26
C ARG A 21 1.60 4.16 7.81
N ILE A 22 2.07 4.07 6.56
CA ILE A 22 3.02 5.03 6.01
C ILE A 22 2.42 6.43 6.04
N HIS A 23 1.18 6.57 5.53
CA HIS A 23 0.49 7.85 5.49
C HIS A 23 0.19 8.40 6.88
N LYS A 24 -0.31 7.55 7.79
CA LYS A 24 -0.84 7.98 9.08
C LYS A 24 0.25 8.22 10.13
N HIS A 25 1.33 7.45 10.08
CA HIS A 25 2.35 7.42 11.12
C HIS A 25 3.73 7.75 10.57
N TYR A 26 4.26 6.96 9.64
CA TYR A 26 5.69 6.99 9.33
C TYR A 26 6.15 8.29 8.68
N GLN A 27 5.34 8.86 7.77
CA GLN A 27 5.62 10.18 7.21
C GLN A 27 5.61 11.29 8.29
N GLY A 28 4.71 11.17 9.27
CA GLY A 28 4.64 12.08 10.42
C GLY A 28 5.90 11.99 11.28
N ASP A 29 6.29 10.77 11.64
CA ASP A 29 7.50 10.52 12.44
C ASP A 29 8.74 11.10 11.75
N ALA A 30 8.94 10.81 10.45
CA ALA A 30 10.08 11.32 9.67
C ALA A 30 10.12 12.87 9.64
N LYS A 31 8.94 13.50 9.54
CA LYS A 31 8.79 14.95 9.59
C LYS A 31 9.11 15.51 10.97
N GLU A 32 8.66 14.87 12.05
CA GLU A 32 8.95 15.27 13.43
C GLU A 32 10.45 15.18 13.76
N PHE A 33 11.14 14.17 13.22
CA PHE A 33 12.61 14.06 13.33
C PHE A 33 13.38 14.99 12.38
N GLY A 34 12.70 15.72 11.50
CA GLY A 34 13.31 16.66 10.56
C GLY A 34 14.17 15.99 9.47
N CYS A 35 13.94 14.71 9.17
CA CYS A 35 14.72 13.98 8.17
C CYS A 35 14.02 13.99 6.81
N LYS A 36 14.46 14.89 5.92
CA LYS A 36 13.83 15.09 4.61
C LYS A 36 13.93 13.88 3.69
N ASP A 37 15.08 13.21 3.68
CA ASP A 37 15.30 12.01 2.87
C ASP A 37 14.35 10.87 3.27
N CYS A 38 14.10 10.70 4.58
CA CYS A 38 13.13 9.74 5.10
C CYS A 38 11.69 10.12 4.73
N GLU A 39 11.32 11.40 4.82
CA GLU A 39 10.00 11.87 4.40
C GLU A 39 9.76 11.56 2.91
N ASP A 40 10.74 11.86 2.06
CA ASP A 40 10.63 11.71 0.61
C ASP A 40 10.58 10.23 0.18
N ILE A 41 11.41 9.37 0.77
CA ILE A 41 11.36 7.92 0.46
C ILE A 41 10.05 7.30 0.95
N LEU A 42 9.55 7.67 2.13
CA LEU A 42 8.26 7.18 2.64
C LEU A 42 7.11 7.67 1.78
N LYS A 43 7.17 8.91 1.29
CA LYS A 43 6.21 9.40 0.29
C LYS A 43 6.24 8.61 -1.00
N GLN A 44 7.43 8.33 -1.53
CA GLN A 44 7.56 7.54 -2.75
C GLN A 44 7.00 6.13 -2.56
N ILE A 45 7.34 5.46 -1.45
CA ILE A 45 6.82 4.12 -1.13
C ILE A 45 5.30 4.15 -1.04
N HIS A 46 4.71 5.12 -0.32
CA HIS A 46 3.26 5.27 -0.23
C HIS A 46 2.60 5.40 -1.62
N ASP A 47 3.14 6.29 -2.46
CA ASP A 47 2.58 6.54 -3.80
C ASP A 47 2.68 5.29 -4.70
N ASP A 48 3.71 4.45 -4.52
CA ASP A 48 3.84 3.17 -5.22
C ASP A 48 2.91 2.08 -4.66
N THR A 49 2.77 1.99 -3.34
CA THR A 49 1.80 1.09 -2.68
C THR A 49 0.37 1.39 -3.12
N GLU A 50 -0.03 2.65 -3.25
CA GLU A 50 -1.35 3.02 -3.77
C GLU A 50 -1.57 2.56 -5.23
N LYS A 51 -0.52 2.53 -6.06
CA LYS A 51 -0.61 1.95 -7.41
C LYS A 51 -0.85 0.44 -7.33
N HIS A 52 -0.14 -0.26 -6.45
CA HIS A 52 -0.35 -1.70 -6.23
C HIS A 52 -1.78 -1.99 -5.75
N VAL A 53 -2.29 -1.21 -4.80
CA VAL A 53 -3.69 -1.32 -4.32
C VAL A 53 -4.67 -1.22 -5.48
N ASN A 54 -4.51 -0.24 -6.37
CA ASN A 54 -5.40 -0.08 -7.52
C ASN A 54 -5.28 -1.26 -8.50
N MET A 55 -4.07 -1.70 -8.83
CA MET A 55 -3.84 -2.87 -9.68
C MET A 55 -4.52 -4.14 -9.13
N LEU A 56 -4.41 -4.36 -7.81
CA LEU A 56 -5.01 -5.51 -7.14
C LEU A 56 -6.54 -5.41 -7.11
N ARG A 57 -7.10 -4.23 -6.85
CA ARG A 57 -8.55 -4.00 -6.87
C ARG A 57 -9.14 -4.27 -8.25
N ASP A 58 -8.50 -3.77 -9.30
CA ASP A 58 -8.94 -3.95 -10.68
C ASP A 58 -8.89 -5.43 -11.09
N GLU A 59 -7.85 -6.16 -10.69
CA GLU A 59 -7.75 -7.59 -10.99
C GLU A 59 -8.76 -8.40 -10.20
N ILE A 60 -8.90 -8.19 -8.89
CA ILE A 60 -9.87 -8.90 -8.04
C ILE A 60 -11.30 -8.68 -8.53
N ALA A 61 -11.65 -7.47 -8.98
CA ALA A 61 -12.97 -7.17 -9.52
C ALA A 61 -13.35 -8.04 -10.74
N LYS A 62 -12.37 -8.45 -11.57
CA LYS A 62 -12.62 -9.36 -12.71
C LYS A 62 -13.08 -10.75 -12.27
N HIS A 63 -12.77 -11.16 -11.03
CA HIS A 63 -13.07 -12.49 -10.49
C HIS A 63 -14.27 -12.50 -9.53
N ALA A 64 -14.87 -11.34 -9.26
CA ALA A 64 -16.03 -11.19 -8.37
C ALA A 64 -17.38 -11.18 -9.10
N ASN A 65 -17.35 -11.26 -10.45
CA ASN A 65 -18.53 -11.35 -11.32
C ASN A 65 -18.93 -12.80 -11.60
#